data_AF-A0A352DR17-F1
#
_entry.id   AF-A0A352DR17-F1
#
_cell.length_a   1.000
_cell.length_b   1.000
_cell.length_c   1.000
_cell.angle_alpha   90.00
_cell.angle_beta   90.00
_cell.angle_gamma   90.00
#
_symmetry.space_group_name_H-M   'P 1'
#
loop_
_entity.id
_entity.type
_entity.pdbx_description
1 polymer ?
#
loop_
_entity_poly.entity_id
_entity_poly.type
_entity_poly.pdbx_seq_one_letter_code
_entity_poly.pdbx_strand_id
1 'polypeptide(L)'
;MRIKAGILCLTAAAALVFSLPLSAGAADHTVGEIQGLADGIVSYKVSSSGSGSVQDWINGALAQGAGSSSEWYVIGLSQSGSYDFSQYRSALETYLENNSVYSATARQKYALALIAAGSSSDYITRTAGDSIGQLGIMSWDYGLHLLNNGVSSPYSAEDAVNGILSMQLGDGGWAVIGDYGDVDVTAMTINALAPHYPYNGAIQQAVNVGLDFLSGRQLDSGGFKTMGAENPESSAQVITALSALGIDCQTDSRFIKEGNSPIDGMLKYRLGDGSFAHAEGGGMNDSATVQAYYSFIAYLRMTQGRTPLLILDRQPEPELPVQTEPVSPPEIQETAAAETPAASAAAQVSTPEVSGTAAAASGAAEVSYTTENTVTDTTAGTSGTLTASAAQTVSFTVTLTSAEQSGTTVTVASQVITSHIHNKSGGSYKPWAVAVVTAAAAVMILILLALGKRSWKNFAAVGVLAAAGVAVIVLTDIRSPEDYYTSTVTKENAVGTVTMTIRCDTIKDEQDSEYAEYIPEDGVILETTDFEFAEGDSVYTILTDAARTFGLQTDSRGGMTGMVYVAGINYLYEYQFGDLSGWIYHVNGVAPSVGCGEYIVSDGDNIEWLYTREVGNDLD
;
A
#
# COMPACT_ATOMS: atom_id res chain seq x y z
N MET A 1 -70.72 3.46 60.97
CA MET A 1 -69.91 4.62 61.39
C MET A 1 -68.45 4.25 61.13
N ARG A 2 -67.98 4.53 59.91
CA ARG A 2 -66.99 5.57 59.57
C ARG A 2 -65.52 5.20 59.88
N ILE A 3 -64.78 4.96 58.79
CA ILE A 3 -63.48 5.57 58.42
C ILE A 3 -62.24 5.18 59.27
N LYS A 4 -61.30 4.41 58.72
CA LYS A 4 -60.04 4.88 58.08
C LYS A 4 -59.22 3.70 57.53
N ALA A 5 -58.86 3.81 56.25
CA ALA A 5 -57.94 2.97 55.51
C ALA A 5 -56.48 3.38 55.76
N GLY A 6 -55.52 2.47 55.51
CA GLY A 6 -54.16 2.90 55.17
C GLY A 6 -53.00 1.96 55.54
N ILE A 7 -52.76 0.94 54.70
CA ILE A 7 -51.48 0.62 54.04
C ILE A 7 -50.28 0.05 54.85
N LEU A 8 -49.63 -0.93 54.18
CA LEU A 8 -48.24 -1.43 54.26
C LEU A 8 -47.93 -2.60 55.23
N CYS A 9 -47.84 -3.81 54.66
CA CYS A 9 -46.73 -4.75 54.89
C CYS A 9 -46.97 -6.05 54.08
N LEU A 10 -46.33 -6.16 52.92
CA LEU A 10 -46.23 -7.40 52.17
C LEU A 10 -44.77 -7.51 51.74
N THR A 11 -43.97 -8.18 52.57
CA THR A 11 -42.58 -8.53 52.25
C THR A 11 -42.26 -9.94 52.76
N ALA A 12 -41.38 -10.60 52.01
CA ALA A 12 -40.66 -11.85 52.30
C ALA A 12 -41.35 -13.16 51.93
N ALA A 13 -41.44 -13.42 50.62
CA ALA A 13 -41.18 -14.75 50.07
C ALA A 13 -40.01 -14.61 49.07
N ALA A 14 -38.78 -14.66 49.59
CA ALA A 14 -37.57 -14.68 48.77
C ALA A 14 -37.43 -16.08 48.15
N ALA A 15 -37.82 -16.20 46.88
CA ALA A 15 -37.44 -17.32 46.04
C ALA A 15 -35.95 -17.19 45.72
N LEU A 16 -35.15 -18.07 46.31
CA LEU A 16 -33.78 -18.35 45.90
C LEU A 16 -33.84 -19.12 44.58
N VAL A 17 -34.05 -18.38 43.48
CA VAL A 17 -33.70 -18.85 42.14
C VAL A 17 -32.22 -18.56 41.99
N PHE A 18 -31.40 -19.62 41.96
CA PHE A 18 -30.07 -19.54 41.41
C PHE A 18 -30.21 -19.09 39.95
N SER A 19 -30.10 -17.79 39.69
CA SER A 19 -29.75 -17.27 38.39
C SER A 19 -28.29 -17.66 38.15
N LEU A 20 -28.07 -18.86 37.62
CA LEU A 20 -26.87 -19.06 36.81
C LEU A 20 -26.88 -17.92 35.77
N PRO A 21 -25.80 -17.15 35.61
CA PRO A 21 -25.71 -16.29 34.44
C PRO A 21 -25.80 -17.24 33.26
N LEU A 22 -26.92 -17.21 32.52
CA LEU A 22 -26.86 -17.56 31.12
C LEU A 22 -25.86 -16.55 30.57
N SER A 23 -24.62 -16.99 30.34
CA SER A 23 -23.76 -16.32 29.39
C SER A 23 -24.63 -16.19 28.14
N ALA A 24 -25.00 -14.97 27.78
CA ALA A 24 -25.53 -14.73 26.45
C ALA A 24 -24.45 -15.28 25.52
N GLY A 25 -24.74 -16.38 24.82
CA GLY A 25 -23.87 -16.82 23.74
C GLY A 25 -23.77 -15.69 22.74
N ALA A 26 -22.64 -15.58 22.04
CA ALA A 26 -22.57 -14.76 20.85
C ALA A 26 -23.71 -15.11 19.88
N ALA A 27 -24.05 -14.19 18.97
CA ALA A 27 -24.97 -14.55 17.91
C ALA A 27 -24.38 -15.77 17.17
N ASP A 28 -25.08 -16.89 17.20
CA ASP A 28 -24.65 -18.14 16.60
C ASP A 28 -24.96 -18.07 15.10
N HIS A 29 -24.09 -17.38 14.33
CA HIS A 29 -24.25 -17.28 12.89
C HIS A 29 -24.01 -18.66 12.29
N THR A 30 -25.03 -19.20 11.65
CA THR A 30 -24.94 -20.49 10.96
C THR A 30 -23.92 -20.41 9.83
N VAL A 31 -23.33 -21.55 9.47
CA VAL A 31 -22.43 -21.66 8.30
C VAL A 31 -23.10 -21.11 7.02
N GLY A 32 -24.42 -21.30 6.88
CA GLY A 32 -25.19 -20.75 5.76
C GLY A 32 -25.32 -19.22 5.77
N GLU A 33 -25.43 -18.60 6.95
CA GLU A 33 -25.41 -17.14 7.08
C GLU A 33 -24.04 -16.57 6.75
N ILE A 34 -22.95 -17.20 7.23
CA ILE A 34 -21.59 -16.78 6.86
C ILE A 34 -21.33 -16.93 5.36
N GLN A 35 -21.82 -18.00 4.74
CA GLN A 35 -21.78 -18.14 3.28
C GLN A 35 -22.54 -17.00 2.59
N GLY A 36 -23.74 -16.66 3.06
CA GLY A 36 -24.53 -15.55 2.53
C GLY A 36 -23.84 -14.19 2.67
N LEU A 37 -23.04 -13.98 3.72
CA LEU A 37 -22.23 -12.77 3.89
C LEU A 37 -21.11 -12.69 2.83
N ALA A 38 -20.38 -13.78 2.61
CA ALA A 38 -19.35 -13.86 1.57
C ALA A 38 -19.95 -13.68 0.16
N ASP A 39 -21.08 -14.35 -0.13
CA ASP A 39 -21.80 -14.24 -1.40
C ASP A 39 -22.31 -12.82 -1.65
N GLY A 40 -22.71 -12.10 -0.59
CA GLY A 40 -23.10 -10.70 -0.65
C GLY A 40 -21.96 -9.79 -1.12
N ILE A 41 -20.74 -9.99 -0.61
CA ILE A 41 -19.56 -9.23 -1.05
C ILE A 41 -19.24 -9.53 -2.51
N VAL A 42 -19.26 -10.81 -2.91
CA VAL A 42 -19.02 -11.20 -4.31
C VAL A 42 -20.07 -10.60 -5.23
N SER A 43 -21.35 -10.63 -4.84
CA SER A 43 -22.45 -10.03 -5.60
C SER A 43 -22.27 -8.52 -5.77
N TYR A 44 -21.90 -7.82 -4.69
CA TYR A 44 -21.55 -6.40 -4.74
C TYR A 44 -20.43 -6.15 -5.75
N LYS A 45 -19.31 -6.88 -5.65
CA LYS A 45 -18.16 -6.68 -6.52
C LYS A 45 -18.47 -6.97 -7.98
N VAL A 46 -19.11 -8.10 -8.30
CA VAL A 46 -19.55 -8.44 -9.66
C VAL A 46 -20.46 -7.36 -10.24
N SER A 47 -21.42 -6.85 -9.47
CA SER A 47 -22.34 -5.80 -9.95
C SER A 47 -21.63 -4.45 -10.17
N SER A 48 -20.77 -4.05 -9.22
CA SER A 48 -20.04 -2.78 -9.23
C SER A 48 -18.99 -2.70 -10.34
N SER A 49 -18.43 -3.83 -10.76
CA SER A 49 -17.50 -3.92 -11.89
C SER A 49 -18.20 -3.98 -13.26
N GLY A 50 -19.53 -4.01 -13.30
CA GLY A 50 -20.30 -4.21 -14.54
C GLY A 50 -20.16 -5.63 -15.11
N SER A 51 -19.74 -6.60 -14.29
CA SER A 51 -19.54 -7.99 -14.70
C SER A 51 -20.86 -8.78 -14.63
N GLY A 52 -21.08 -9.70 -15.57
CA GLY A 52 -22.27 -10.54 -15.60
C GLY A 52 -22.19 -11.77 -14.69
N SER A 53 -20.98 -12.14 -14.29
CA SER A 53 -20.69 -13.33 -13.48
C SER A 53 -19.37 -13.15 -12.71
N VAL A 54 -19.09 -14.06 -11.77
CA VAL A 54 -17.78 -14.12 -11.09
C VAL A 54 -16.64 -14.35 -12.08
N GLN A 55 -16.85 -15.20 -13.09
CA GLN A 55 -15.84 -15.46 -14.12
C GLN A 55 -15.57 -14.21 -14.98
N ASP A 56 -16.60 -13.44 -15.32
CA ASP A 56 -16.44 -12.17 -16.03
C ASP A 56 -15.73 -11.12 -15.17
N TRP A 57 -15.94 -11.16 -13.85
CA TRP A 57 -15.23 -10.30 -12.91
C TRP A 57 -13.74 -10.67 -12.81
N ILE A 58 -13.42 -11.97 -12.73
CA ILE A 58 -12.05 -12.48 -12.76
C ILE A 58 -11.33 -12.08 -14.05
N ASN A 59 -11.96 -12.33 -15.20
CA ASN A 59 -11.39 -12.03 -16.52
C ASN A 59 -11.33 -10.53 -16.83
N GLY A 60 -12.20 -9.74 -16.20
CA GLY A 60 -12.31 -8.30 -16.40
C GLY A 60 -11.57 -7.51 -15.33
N ALA A 61 -12.30 -7.04 -14.32
CA ALA A 61 -11.78 -6.07 -13.37
C ALA A 61 -10.64 -6.63 -12.50
N LEU A 62 -10.67 -7.91 -12.10
CA LEU A 62 -9.56 -8.48 -11.33
C LEU A 62 -8.29 -8.61 -12.17
N ALA A 63 -8.40 -9.04 -13.43
CA ALA A 63 -7.25 -9.07 -14.33
C ALA A 63 -6.69 -7.65 -14.59
N GLN A 64 -7.55 -6.64 -14.75
CA GLN A 64 -7.13 -5.24 -14.89
C GLN A 64 -6.48 -4.67 -13.62
N GLY A 65 -6.92 -5.14 -12.45
CA GLY A 65 -6.38 -4.73 -11.14
C GLY A 65 -5.23 -5.60 -10.64
N ALA A 66 -4.67 -6.49 -11.46
CA ALA A 66 -3.52 -7.32 -11.11
C ALA A 66 -2.30 -6.44 -10.79
N GLY A 67 -1.62 -6.74 -9.68
CA GLY A 67 -0.46 -5.97 -9.22
C GLY A 67 -0.82 -4.67 -8.49
N SER A 68 -2.11 -4.45 -8.18
CA SER A 68 -2.55 -3.27 -7.44
C SER A 68 -3.57 -3.59 -6.35
N SER A 69 -4.70 -4.21 -6.71
CA SER A 69 -5.89 -4.25 -5.86
C SER A 69 -6.61 -5.61 -5.80
N SER A 70 -6.16 -6.60 -6.58
CA SER A 70 -6.97 -7.79 -6.87
C SER A 70 -6.54 -9.06 -6.14
N GLU A 71 -5.32 -9.09 -5.59
CA GLU A 71 -4.65 -10.31 -5.12
C GLU A 71 -5.46 -11.06 -4.05
N TRP A 72 -6.00 -10.34 -3.07
CA TRP A 72 -6.75 -10.93 -1.98
C TRP A 72 -8.12 -11.49 -2.41
N TYR A 73 -8.76 -10.88 -3.41
CA TYR A 73 -9.96 -11.46 -4.01
C TYR A 73 -9.62 -12.74 -4.77
N VAL A 74 -8.51 -12.78 -5.50
CA VAL A 74 -8.07 -13.97 -6.22
C VAL A 74 -7.75 -15.12 -5.28
N ILE A 75 -7.02 -14.85 -4.19
CA ILE A 75 -6.73 -15.84 -3.15
C ILE A 75 -8.04 -16.36 -2.51
N GLY A 76 -8.97 -15.47 -2.16
CA GLY A 76 -10.25 -15.89 -1.58
C GLY A 76 -11.11 -16.71 -2.56
N LEU A 77 -11.21 -16.28 -3.82
CA LEU A 77 -11.99 -16.96 -4.86
C LEU A 77 -11.41 -18.32 -5.25
N SER A 78 -10.08 -18.46 -5.31
CA SER A 78 -9.44 -19.76 -5.62
C SER A 78 -9.71 -20.80 -4.53
N GLN A 79 -10.02 -20.33 -3.32
CA GLN A 79 -10.26 -21.17 -2.15
C GLN A 79 -11.76 -21.37 -1.83
N SER A 80 -12.66 -20.62 -2.48
CA SER A 80 -14.11 -20.69 -2.28
C SER A 80 -14.86 -21.36 -3.43
N GLY A 81 -14.28 -21.42 -4.63
CA GLY A 81 -14.90 -22.02 -5.81
C GLY A 81 -13.89 -22.53 -6.84
N SER A 82 -14.41 -23.06 -7.95
CA SER A 82 -13.60 -23.51 -9.09
C SER A 82 -13.79 -22.52 -10.24
N TYR A 83 -12.78 -21.68 -10.47
CA TYR A 83 -12.78 -20.65 -11.51
C TYR A 83 -11.51 -20.76 -12.36
N ASP A 84 -11.57 -20.20 -13.57
CA ASP A 84 -10.39 -20.06 -14.44
C ASP A 84 -9.69 -18.72 -14.14
N PHE A 85 -8.48 -18.79 -13.60
CA PHE A 85 -7.65 -17.62 -13.30
C PHE A 85 -6.60 -17.33 -14.37
N SER A 86 -6.63 -18.00 -15.53
CA SER A 86 -5.60 -17.86 -16.58
C SER A 86 -5.40 -16.41 -17.04
N GLN A 87 -6.48 -15.63 -17.17
CA GLN A 87 -6.39 -14.21 -17.57
C GLN A 87 -5.77 -13.34 -16.47
N TYR A 88 -6.21 -13.52 -15.22
CA TYR A 88 -5.61 -12.82 -14.08
C TYR A 88 -4.12 -13.16 -13.95
N ARG A 89 -3.77 -14.45 -14.02
CA ARG A 89 -2.38 -14.92 -13.98
C ARG A 89 -1.53 -14.25 -15.04
N SER A 90 -1.99 -14.27 -16.29
CA SER A 90 -1.28 -13.62 -17.41
C SER A 90 -1.13 -12.11 -17.18
N ALA A 91 -2.13 -11.44 -16.62
CA ALA A 91 -2.08 -10.02 -16.33
C ALA A 91 -1.09 -9.70 -15.20
N LEU A 92 -1.07 -10.50 -14.13
CA LEU A 92 -0.11 -10.33 -13.03
C LEU A 92 1.32 -10.60 -13.50
N GLU A 93 1.56 -11.66 -14.28
CA GLU A 93 2.88 -11.94 -14.87
C GLU A 93 3.33 -10.78 -15.76
N THR A 94 2.44 -10.26 -16.62
CA THR A 94 2.72 -9.08 -17.45
C THR A 94 3.04 -7.84 -16.60
N TYR A 95 2.30 -7.61 -15.52
CA TYR A 95 2.57 -6.51 -14.60
C TYR A 95 3.97 -6.63 -13.99
N LEU A 96 4.33 -7.82 -13.51
CA LEU A 96 5.63 -8.09 -12.86
C LEU A 96 6.82 -8.03 -13.83
N GLU A 97 6.61 -8.31 -15.12
CA GLU A 97 7.63 -8.13 -16.15
C GLU A 97 7.90 -6.65 -16.47
N ASN A 98 6.88 -5.80 -16.35
CA ASN A 98 6.94 -4.39 -16.77
C ASN A 98 7.15 -3.41 -15.61
N ASN A 99 7.15 -3.87 -14.36
CA ASN A 99 7.25 -3.00 -13.18
C ASN A 99 8.25 -3.56 -12.17
N SER A 100 9.10 -2.68 -11.63
CA SER A 100 9.95 -2.99 -10.50
C SER A 100 9.14 -2.99 -9.21
N VAL A 101 8.94 -4.16 -8.61
CA VAL A 101 8.29 -4.29 -7.30
C VAL A 101 9.35 -4.32 -6.20
N TYR A 102 9.57 -3.17 -5.56
CA TYR A 102 10.61 -3.01 -4.53
C TYR A 102 10.24 -3.63 -3.18
N SER A 103 8.96 -3.68 -2.84
CA SER A 103 8.50 -4.26 -1.56
C SER A 103 8.59 -5.79 -1.53
N ALA A 104 9.36 -6.35 -0.60
CA ALA A 104 9.47 -7.79 -0.34
C ALA A 104 8.12 -8.43 -0.02
N THR A 105 7.33 -7.80 0.85
CA THR A 105 5.99 -8.28 1.21
C THR A 105 5.02 -8.18 0.05
N ALA A 106 5.11 -7.13 -0.79
CA ALA A 106 4.35 -7.06 -2.03
C ALA A 106 4.73 -8.19 -3.00
N ARG A 107 6.03 -8.45 -3.18
CA ARG A 107 6.51 -9.57 -4.01
C ARG A 107 5.98 -10.90 -3.50
N GLN A 108 6.06 -11.16 -2.20
CA GLN A 108 5.58 -12.41 -1.60
C GLN A 108 4.05 -12.55 -1.72
N LYS A 109 3.29 -11.45 -1.54
CA LYS A 109 1.85 -11.41 -1.80
C LYS A 109 1.53 -11.77 -3.26
N TYR A 110 2.26 -11.20 -4.23
CA TYR A 110 2.09 -11.54 -5.65
C TYR A 110 2.46 -12.99 -5.93
N ALA A 111 3.52 -13.52 -5.31
CA ALA A 111 3.84 -14.93 -5.41
C ALA A 111 2.72 -15.84 -4.86
N LEU A 112 2.09 -15.48 -3.72
CA LEU A 112 0.92 -16.21 -3.21
C LEU A 112 -0.28 -16.12 -4.15
N ALA A 113 -0.56 -14.95 -4.74
CA ALA A 113 -1.62 -14.79 -5.73
C ALA A 113 -1.35 -15.60 -7.01
N LEU A 114 -0.11 -15.69 -7.45
CA LEU A 114 0.31 -16.53 -8.57
C LEU A 114 0.12 -18.02 -8.26
N ILE A 115 0.49 -18.49 -7.05
CA ILE A 115 0.22 -19.87 -6.62
C ILE A 115 -1.29 -20.13 -6.59
N ALA A 116 -2.07 -19.19 -6.05
CA ALA A 116 -3.53 -19.29 -5.98
C ALA A 116 -4.18 -19.35 -7.37
N ALA A 117 -3.59 -18.67 -8.36
CA ALA A 117 -4.00 -18.72 -9.76
C ALA A 117 -3.41 -19.91 -10.55
N GLY A 118 -2.71 -20.83 -9.87
CA GLY A 118 -2.11 -22.02 -10.49
C GLY A 118 -0.93 -21.72 -11.41
N SER A 119 -0.15 -20.66 -11.13
CA SER A 119 1.09 -20.37 -11.83
C SER A 119 2.25 -21.23 -11.30
N SER A 120 3.21 -21.49 -12.18
CA SER A 120 4.51 -22.07 -11.87
C SER A 120 5.65 -21.10 -12.21
N SER A 121 5.38 -19.79 -12.26
CA SER A 121 6.34 -18.76 -12.64
C SER A 121 7.60 -18.79 -11.77
N ASP A 122 8.77 -18.62 -12.40
CA ASP A 122 10.06 -18.47 -11.71
C ASP A 122 10.10 -17.27 -10.76
N TYR A 123 9.15 -16.33 -10.90
CA TYR A 123 8.95 -15.26 -9.92
C TYR A 123 8.73 -15.82 -8.51
N ILE A 124 7.94 -16.89 -8.38
CA ILE A 124 7.59 -17.48 -7.08
C ILE A 124 8.83 -17.98 -6.35
N THR A 125 9.70 -18.74 -7.03
CA THR A 125 10.92 -19.29 -6.43
C THR A 125 11.99 -18.22 -6.22
N ARG A 126 12.11 -17.24 -7.12
CA ARG A 126 13.01 -16.09 -6.95
C ARG A 126 12.64 -15.26 -5.73
N THR A 127 11.35 -14.91 -5.58
CA THR A 127 10.83 -14.18 -4.43
C THR A 127 11.08 -14.92 -3.13
N ALA A 128 10.89 -16.24 -3.10
CA ALA A 128 11.20 -17.03 -1.91
C ALA A 128 12.71 -17.05 -1.58
N GLY A 129 13.59 -16.83 -2.55
CA GLY A 129 15.04 -16.78 -2.35
C GLY A 129 15.59 -15.41 -1.98
N ASP A 130 14.97 -14.32 -2.45
CA ASP A 130 15.47 -12.97 -2.22
C ASP A 130 14.70 -12.18 -1.15
N SER A 131 13.44 -12.51 -0.87
CA SER A 131 12.57 -11.62 -0.09
C SER A 131 12.39 -12.05 1.36
N ILE A 132 12.48 -13.35 1.68
CA ILE A 132 12.19 -13.88 3.03
C ILE A 132 13.09 -13.22 4.08
N GLY A 133 12.44 -12.63 5.10
CA GLY A 133 13.10 -11.98 6.23
C GLY A 133 13.60 -10.56 5.98
N GLN A 134 13.47 -10.03 4.75
CA GLN A 134 13.76 -8.62 4.49
C GLN A 134 12.79 -7.72 5.27
N LEU A 135 13.33 -6.82 6.08
CA LEU A 135 12.58 -5.73 6.72
C LEU A 135 11.52 -6.20 7.74
N GLY A 136 11.81 -7.30 8.43
CA GLY A 136 11.16 -7.66 9.68
C GLY A 136 9.97 -8.61 9.54
N ILE A 137 9.08 -8.55 10.53
CA ILE A 137 8.09 -9.60 10.83
C ILE A 137 7.20 -9.94 9.64
N MET A 138 6.74 -8.94 8.88
CA MET A 138 5.81 -9.15 7.78
C MET A 138 6.42 -10.02 6.68
N SER A 139 7.70 -9.78 6.34
CA SER A 139 8.37 -10.60 5.33
C SER A 139 8.63 -12.02 5.81
N TRP A 140 8.86 -12.21 7.11
CA TRP A 140 8.92 -13.55 7.68
C TRP A 140 7.58 -14.27 7.59
N ASP A 141 6.47 -13.60 7.90
CA ASP A 141 5.12 -14.17 7.85
C ASP A 141 4.73 -14.58 6.44
N TYR A 142 4.83 -13.66 5.46
CA TYR A 142 4.56 -13.97 4.06
C TYR A 142 5.55 -14.99 3.48
N GLY A 143 6.82 -14.93 3.88
CA GLY A 143 7.82 -15.92 3.52
C GLY A 143 7.46 -17.32 4.02
N LEU A 144 7.02 -17.43 5.27
CA LEU A 144 6.56 -18.69 5.84
C LEU A 144 5.32 -19.21 5.12
N HIS A 145 4.39 -18.35 4.71
CA HIS A 145 3.27 -18.76 3.85
C HIS A 145 3.75 -19.36 2.52
N LEU A 146 4.76 -18.79 1.85
CA LEU A 146 5.32 -19.39 0.63
C LEU A 146 5.92 -20.77 0.91
N LEU A 147 6.71 -20.90 1.98
CA LEU A 147 7.34 -22.16 2.37
C LEU A 147 6.29 -23.23 2.74
N ASN A 148 5.20 -22.84 3.40
CA ASN A 148 4.09 -23.72 3.73
C ASN A 148 3.35 -24.26 2.49
N ASN A 149 3.44 -23.56 1.35
CA ASN A 149 2.91 -24.03 0.06
C ASN A 149 3.92 -24.91 -0.71
N GLY A 150 5.09 -25.18 -0.13
CA GLY A 150 6.14 -26.03 -0.70
C GLY A 150 6.96 -25.34 -1.79
N VAL A 151 7.06 -24.00 -1.74
CA VAL A 151 7.93 -23.25 -2.66
C VAL A 151 9.39 -23.57 -2.36
N SER A 152 10.16 -23.88 -3.40
CA SER A 152 11.61 -24.08 -3.28
C SER A 152 12.30 -22.77 -2.92
N SER A 153 13.15 -22.80 -1.89
CA SER A 153 13.87 -21.63 -1.36
C SER A 153 15.20 -22.07 -0.70
N PRO A 154 16.23 -21.20 -0.66
CA PRO A 154 17.37 -21.35 0.24
C PRO A 154 17.00 -21.31 1.73
N TYR A 155 15.87 -20.67 2.09
CA TYR A 155 15.35 -20.66 3.45
C TYR A 155 14.46 -21.88 3.70
N SER A 156 14.61 -22.51 4.85
CA SER A 156 13.68 -23.52 5.34
C SER A 156 12.52 -22.90 6.12
N ALA A 157 11.43 -23.66 6.29
CA ALA A 157 10.33 -23.23 7.16
C ALA A 157 10.81 -23.02 8.62
N GLU A 158 11.81 -23.77 9.06
CA GLU A 158 12.42 -23.61 10.39
C GLU A 158 13.18 -22.29 10.51
N ASP A 159 13.89 -21.86 9.46
CA ASP A 159 14.58 -20.55 9.45
C ASP A 159 13.57 -19.40 9.60
N ALA A 160 12.47 -19.46 8.83
CA ALA A 160 11.42 -18.45 8.91
C ALA A 160 10.72 -18.44 10.27
N VAL A 161 10.39 -19.62 10.83
CA VAL A 161 9.84 -19.74 12.19
C VAL A 161 10.78 -19.14 13.22
N ASN A 162 12.09 -19.44 13.15
CA ASN A 162 13.06 -18.89 14.09
C ASN A 162 13.14 -17.35 14.00
N GLY A 163 13.07 -16.80 12.79
CA GLY A 163 12.96 -15.35 12.55
C GLY A 163 11.74 -14.77 13.25
N ILE A 164 10.55 -15.33 13.03
CA ILE A 164 9.29 -14.91 13.66
C ILE A 164 9.37 -14.97 15.19
N LEU A 165 9.79 -16.11 15.75
CA LEU A 165 9.82 -16.32 17.19
C LEU A 165 10.80 -15.36 17.89
N SER A 166 11.88 -14.96 17.22
CA SER A 166 12.83 -13.99 17.76
C SER A 166 12.26 -12.56 17.90
N MET A 167 11.14 -12.27 17.23
CA MET A 167 10.51 -10.96 17.20
C MET A 167 9.26 -10.85 18.10
N GLN A 168 8.95 -11.89 18.88
CA GLN A 168 7.82 -11.82 19.81
C GLN A 168 8.13 -10.81 20.92
N LEU A 169 7.21 -9.88 21.14
CA LEU A 169 7.35 -8.78 22.09
C LEU A 169 7.02 -9.22 23.52
N GLY A 170 7.40 -8.38 24.50
CA GLY A 170 7.25 -8.72 25.93
C GLY A 170 5.80 -8.89 26.39
N ASP A 171 4.83 -8.33 25.67
CA ASP A 171 3.40 -8.51 25.91
C ASP A 171 2.80 -9.72 25.18
N GLY A 172 3.63 -10.48 24.44
CA GLY A 172 3.25 -11.70 23.76
C GLY A 172 2.77 -11.53 22.33
N GLY A 173 2.56 -10.29 21.87
CA GLY A 173 2.20 -10.00 20.49
C GLY A 173 3.41 -9.84 19.58
N TRP A 174 3.12 -9.51 18.32
CA TRP A 174 4.08 -9.07 17.32
C TRP A 174 3.64 -7.71 16.78
N ALA A 175 4.59 -6.92 16.30
CA ALA A 175 4.34 -5.65 15.64
C ALA A 175 5.40 -5.39 14.56
N VAL A 176 5.07 -4.54 13.57
CA VAL A 176 6.05 -4.07 12.59
C VAL A 176 7.07 -3.13 13.25
N ILE A 177 6.59 -2.27 14.15
CA ILE A 177 7.35 -1.27 14.87
C ILE A 177 6.82 -1.15 16.29
N GLY A 178 7.70 -0.77 17.21
CA GLY A 178 7.38 -0.46 18.60
C GLY A 178 7.55 -1.66 19.54
N ASP A 179 7.41 -1.38 20.83
CA ASP A 179 7.68 -2.34 21.90
C ASP A 179 6.43 -3.14 22.34
N TYR A 180 5.28 -2.89 21.71
CA TYR A 180 4.00 -3.50 22.07
C TYR A 180 3.36 -4.18 20.87
N GLY A 181 2.71 -5.32 21.13
CA GLY A 181 1.99 -6.05 20.11
C GLY A 181 0.91 -5.21 19.42
N ASP A 182 0.82 -5.41 18.11
CA ASP A 182 -0.25 -4.94 17.25
C ASP A 182 -1.24 -6.09 16.97
N VAL A 183 -2.53 -5.79 16.92
CA VAL A 183 -3.56 -6.83 16.73
C VAL A 183 -3.45 -7.50 15.37
N ASP A 184 -3.24 -6.70 14.33
CA ASP A 184 -3.25 -7.16 12.95
C ASP A 184 -2.01 -8.01 12.69
N VAL A 185 -0.84 -7.50 13.06
CA VAL A 185 0.43 -8.21 12.92
C VAL A 185 0.42 -9.50 13.73
N THR A 186 -0.02 -9.45 15.00
CA THR A 186 -0.09 -10.66 15.84
C THR A 186 -0.99 -11.73 15.21
N ALA A 187 -2.15 -11.35 14.67
CA ALA A 187 -3.05 -12.29 14.02
C ALA A 187 -2.45 -12.84 12.71
N MET A 188 -1.81 -12.00 11.89
CA MET A 188 -1.11 -12.44 10.67
C MET A 188 0.03 -13.41 10.97
N THR A 189 0.83 -13.13 12.01
CA THR A 189 1.91 -14.00 12.46
C THR A 189 1.38 -15.35 12.96
N ILE A 190 0.30 -15.35 13.76
CA ILE A 190 -0.35 -16.60 14.19
C ILE A 190 -0.86 -17.41 13.00
N ASN A 191 -1.45 -16.75 12.01
CA ASN A 191 -1.90 -17.40 10.78
C ASN A 191 -0.74 -18.07 10.01
N ALA A 192 0.42 -17.43 9.93
CA ALA A 192 1.63 -17.99 9.32
C ALA A 192 2.18 -19.20 10.09
N LEU A 193 2.15 -19.15 11.42
CA LEU A 193 2.61 -20.22 12.31
C LEU A 193 1.63 -21.40 12.42
N ALA A 194 0.33 -21.20 12.16
CA ALA A 194 -0.71 -22.19 12.39
C ALA A 194 -0.43 -23.59 11.78
N PRO A 195 0.11 -23.73 10.55
CA PRO A 195 0.46 -25.04 9.99
C PRO A 195 1.51 -25.82 10.80
N HIS A 196 2.34 -25.13 11.58
CA HIS A 196 3.39 -25.71 12.40
C HIS A 196 2.98 -25.91 13.87
N TYR A 197 1.87 -25.31 14.29
CA TYR A 197 1.37 -25.35 15.67
C TYR A 197 1.23 -26.77 16.25
N PRO A 198 0.74 -27.80 15.53
CA PRO A 198 0.59 -29.14 16.12
C PRO A 198 1.91 -29.87 16.44
N TYR A 199 3.05 -29.41 15.90
CA TYR A 199 4.27 -30.23 15.81
C TYR A 199 5.46 -29.67 16.60
N ASN A 200 5.39 -28.44 17.11
CA ASN A 200 6.52 -27.78 17.77
C ASN A 200 6.08 -27.06 19.06
N GLY A 201 6.62 -27.49 20.21
CA GLY A 201 6.27 -26.94 21.52
C GLY A 201 6.63 -25.47 21.72
N ALA A 202 7.70 -24.96 21.08
CA ALA A 202 8.05 -23.54 21.14
C ALA A 202 7.03 -22.69 20.36
N ILE A 203 6.60 -23.17 19.19
CA ILE A 203 5.54 -22.52 18.40
C ILE A 203 4.22 -22.55 19.18
N GLN A 204 3.87 -23.68 19.80
CA GLN A 204 2.67 -23.77 20.64
C GLN A 204 2.67 -22.74 21.76
N GLN A 205 3.80 -22.60 22.46
CA GLN A 205 3.94 -21.61 23.52
C GLN A 205 3.76 -20.20 22.97
N ALA A 206 4.51 -19.82 21.94
CA ALA A 206 4.44 -18.48 21.36
C ALA A 206 3.04 -18.12 20.85
N VAL A 207 2.41 -19.04 20.10
CA VAL A 207 1.05 -18.87 19.58
C VAL A 207 0.02 -18.77 20.72
N ASN A 208 0.13 -19.58 21.77
CA ASN A 208 -0.80 -19.50 22.90
C ASN A 208 -0.71 -18.16 23.62
N VAL A 209 0.51 -17.63 23.82
CA VAL A 209 0.70 -16.30 24.41
C VAL A 209 0.16 -15.21 23.47
N GLY A 210 0.35 -15.34 22.15
CA GLY A 210 -0.27 -14.45 21.17
C GLY A 210 -1.81 -14.50 21.15
N LEU A 211 -2.41 -15.68 21.36
CA LEU A 211 -3.86 -15.82 21.50
C LEU A 211 -4.37 -15.16 22.78
N ASP A 212 -3.62 -15.24 23.88
CA ASP A 212 -3.95 -14.53 25.13
C ASP A 212 -3.89 -13.01 24.93
N PHE A 213 -2.86 -12.53 24.21
CA PHE A 213 -2.77 -11.14 23.79
C PHE A 213 -4.00 -10.71 22.97
N LEU A 214 -4.37 -11.45 21.92
CA LEU A 214 -5.53 -11.11 21.09
C LEU A 214 -6.83 -11.13 21.90
N SER A 215 -7.08 -12.18 22.68
CA SER A 215 -8.23 -12.28 23.58
C SER A 215 -8.33 -11.09 24.55
N GLY A 216 -7.20 -10.61 25.07
CA GLY A 216 -7.13 -9.45 25.95
C GLY A 216 -7.36 -8.10 25.26
N ARG A 217 -7.22 -8.04 23.93
CA ARG A 217 -7.44 -6.83 23.11
C ARG A 217 -8.84 -6.75 22.48
N GLN A 218 -9.60 -7.85 22.51
CA GLN A 218 -10.99 -7.86 22.04
C GLN A 218 -11.87 -6.95 22.91
N LEU A 219 -12.67 -6.12 22.26
CA LEU A 219 -13.57 -5.15 22.88
C LEU A 219 -14.92 -5.80 23.24
N ASP A 220 -15.71 -5.15 24.11
CA ASP A 220 -17.08 -5.60 24.45
C ASP A 220 -18.01 -5.68 23.24
N SER A 221 -17.67 -4.96 22.16
CA SER A 221 -18.33 -5.03 20.85
C SER A 221 -18.16 -6.36 20.13
N GLY A 222 -17.20 -7.19 20.57
CA GLY A 222 -16.68 -8.34 19.83
C GLY A 222 -15.53 -7.97 18.88
N GLY A 223 -15.35 -6.69 18.55
CA GLY A 223 -14.36 -6.21 17.59
C GLY A 223 -12.99 -5.91 18.18
N PHE A 224 -12.13 -5.33 17.35
CA PHE A 224 -10.73 -5.03 17.66
C PHE A 224 -10.35 -3.65 17.17
N LYS A 225 -9.33 -3.05 17.82
CA LYS A 225 -8.80 -1.74 17.45
C LYS A 225 -7.31 -1.80 17.19
N THR A 226 -6.90 -0.99 16.21
CA THR A 226 -5.51 -0.66 15.89
C THR A 226 -5.42 0.86 15.74
N MET A 227 -4.31 1.47 16.16
CA MET A 227 -4.10 2.94 16.10
C MET A 227 -5.24 3.78 16.72
N GLY A 228 -5.90 3.26 17.76
CA GLY A 228 -6.93 3.98 18.52
C GLY A 228 -8.36 3.84 18.00
N ALA A 229 -8.58 3.24 16.83
CA ALA A 229 -9.92 3.08 16.24
C ALA A 229 -10.31 1.61 16.06
N GLU A 230 -11.55 1.26 16.43
CA GLU A 230 -12.14 -0.05 16.13
C GLU A 230 -12.50 -0.13 14.64
N ASN A 231 -12.15 -1.24 13.99
CA ASN A 231 -12.37 -1.44 12.56
C ASN A 231 -12.62 -2.93 12.21
N PRO A 232 -13.24 -3.24 11.06
CA PRO A 232 -13.51 -4.61 10.66
C PRO A 232 -12.27 -5.34 10.14
N GLU A 233 -11.25 -4.65 9.63
CA GLU A 233 -10.00 -5.25 9.14
C GLU A 233 -9.28 -6.03 10.25
N SER A 234 -9.15 -5.46 11.43
CA SER A 234 -8.54 -6.12 12.58
C SER A 234 -9.31 -7.36 13.02
N SER A 235 -10.64 -7.27 13.00
CA SER A 235 -11.50 -8.43 13.28
C SER A 235 -11.32 -9.53 12.22
N ALA A 236 -11.20 -9.16 10.95
CA ALA A 236 -10.96 -10.09 9.85
C ALA A 236 -9.62 -10.84 9.97
N GLN A 237 -8.55 -10.15 10.41
CA GLN A 237 -7.26 -10.79 10.67
C GLN A 237 -7.37 -11.84 11.79
N VAL A 238 -8.01 -11.48 12.91
CA VAL A 238 -8.21 -12.40 14.04
C VAL A 238 -9.05 -13.60 13.64
N ILE A 239 -10.16 -13.40 12.92
CA ILE A 239 -11.00 -14.50 12.41
C ILE A 239 -10.17 -15.45 11.53
N THR A 240 -9.33 -14.90 10.66
CA THR A 240 -8.47 -15.69 9.76
C THR A 240 -7.46 -16.53 10.55
N ALA A 241 -6.81 -15.94 11.55
CA ALA A 241 -5.84 -16.61 12.41
C ALA A 241 -6.48 -17.75 13.24
N LEU A 242 -7.62 -17.48 13.87
CA LEU A 242 -8.37 -18.49 14.62
C LEU A 242 -8.84 -19.63 13.72
N SER A 243 -9.32 -19.31 12.53
CA SER A 243 -9.74 -20.30 11.53
C SER A 243 -8.58 -21.20 11.09
N ALA A 244 -7.38 -20.63 10.91
CA ALA A 244 -6.19 -21.39 10.55
C ALA A 244 -5.75 -22.38 11.65
N LEU A 245 -6.01 -22.06 12.92
CA LEU A 245 -5.76 -22.93 14.07
C LEU A 245 -6.88 -23.96 14.34
N GLY A 246 -7.99 -23.89 13.62
CA GLY A 246 -9.17 -24.72 13.91
C GLY A 246 -9.97 -24.27 15.13
N ILE A 247 -9.83 -23.00 15.53
CA ILE A 247 -10.55 -22.40 16.66
C ILE A 247 -11.80 -21.69 16.14
N ASP A 248 -12.96 -22.14 16.59
CA ASP A 248 -14.22 -21.49 16.28
C ASP A 248 -14.43 -20.22 17.11
N CYS A 249 -14.27 -19.07 16.46
CA CYS A 249 -14.39 -17.75 17.07
C CYS A 249 -15.81 -17.41 17.58
N GLN A 250 -16.84 -18.18 17.21
CA GLN A 250 -18.21 -18.00 17.71
C GLN A 250 -18.49 -18.77 19.00
N THR A 251 -17.65 -19.76 19.34
CA THR A 251 -17.88 -20.65 20.50
C THR A 251 -16.70 -20.71 21.47
N ASP A 252 -15.49 -20.33 21.05
CA ASP A 252 -14.34 -20.26 21.96
C ASP A 252 -14.51 -19.11 22.96
N SER A 253 -14.69 -19.46 24.23
CA SER A 253 -14.94 -18.52 25.32
C SER A 253 -13.87 -17.43 25.49
N ARG A 254 -12.64 -17.63 24.99
CA ARG A 254 -11.60 -16.57 25.01
C ARG A 254 -12.01 -15.40 24.12
N PHE A 255 -12.75 -15.68 23.05
CA PHE A 255 -13.12 -14.71 22.01
C PHE A 255 -14.58 -14.28 22.07
N ILE A 256 -15.27 -14.50 23.20
CA ILE A 256 -16.62 -13.98 23.44
C ILE A 256 -16.57 -12.92 24.52
N LYS A 257 -16.86 -11.66 24.18
CA LYS A 257 -16.91 -10.52 25.12
C LYS A 257 -18.31 -9.93 25.14
N GLU A 258 -18.93 -9.85 26.32
CA GLU A 258 -20.31 -9.38 26.50
C GLU A 258 -21.33 -10.03 25.53
N GLY A 259 -21.11 -11.31 25.19
CA GLY A 259 -21.93 -12.03 24.24
C GLY A 259 -21.74 -11.61 22.78
N ASN A 260 -20.57 -11.08 22.41
CA ASN A 260 -20.20 -10.75 21.04
C ASN A 260 -18.92 -11.50 20.63
N SER A 261 -18.94 -12.08 19.44
CA SER A 261 -17.81 -12.72 18.77
C SER A 261 -17.03 -11.73 17.88
N PRO A 262 -15.84 -12.10 17.36
CA PRO A 262 -15.14 -11.33 16.33
C PRO A 262 -16.01 -11.09 15.08
N ILE A 263 -16.87 -12.04 14.71
CA ILE A 263 -17.80 -11.89 13.59
C ILE A 263 -18.83 -10.80 13.90
N ASP A 264 -19.39 -10.77 15.13
CA ASP A 264 -20.34 -9.74 15.54
C ASP A 264 -19.72 -8.33 15.49
N GLY A 265 -18.48 -8.20 15.98
CA GLY A 265 -17.72 -6.95 15.89
C GLY A 265 -17.55 -6.47 14.45
N MET A 266 -17.13 -7.38 13.56
CA MET A 266 -16.94 -7.07 12.14
C MET A 266 -18.26 -6.69 11.43
N LEU A 267 -19.37 -7.33 11.76
CA LEU A 267 -20.66 -7.12 11.10
C LEU A 267 -21.28 -5.74 11.35
N LYS A 268 -20.81 -4.99 12.34
CA LYS A 268 -21.21 -3.59 12.58
C LYS A 268 -20.90 -2.67 11.40
N TYR A 269 -19.88 -3.02 10.63
CA TYR A 269 -19.36 -2.22 9.52
C TYR A 269 -19.93 -2.63 8.16
N ARG A 270 -20.81 -3.64 8.14
CA ARG A 270 -21.41 -4.15 6.92
C ARG A 270 -22.47 -3.18 6.38
N LEU A 271 -22.35 -2.83 5.10
CA LEU A 271 -23.28 -1.97 4.38
C LEU A 271 -24.43 -2.77 3.75
N GLY A 272 -25.51 -2.07 3.41
CA GLY A 272 -26.73 -2.69 2.86
C GLY A 272 -26.55 -3.35 1.50
N ASP A 273 -25.51 -2.98 0.74
CA ASP A 273 -25.15 -3.58 -0.55
C ASP A 273 -24.24 -4.80 -0.42
N GLY A 274 -23.80 -5.15 0.80
CA GLY A 274 -22.91 -6.27 1.08
C GLY A 274 -21.44 -5.88 1.22
N SER A 275 -21.06 -4.64 0.88
CA SER A 275 -19.70 -4.13 1.11
C SER A 275 -19.48 -3.74 2.59
N PHE A 276 -18.25 -3.36 2.95
CA PHE A 276 -17.90 -2.96 4.31
C PHE A 276 -17.28 -1.57 4.34
N ALA A 277 -17.60 -0.80 5.38
CA ALA A 277 -16.94 0.46 5.70
C ALA A 277 -15.74 0.23 6.62
N HIS A 278 -14.77 1.15 6.63
CA HIS A 278 -13.66 1.10 7.58
C HIS A 278 -14.07 1.60 8.99
N ALA A 279 -14.85 2.68 9.03
CA ALA A 279 -15.37 3.27 10.25
C ALA A 279 -16.89 3.15 10.32
N GLU A 280 -17.45 3.09 11.52
CA GLU A 280 -18.89 2.99 11.73
C GLU A 280 -19.60 4.21 11.12
N GLY A 281 -20.65 3.97 10.33
CA GLY A 281 -21.36 5.02 9.59
C GLY A 281 -20.64 5.54 8.35
N GLY A 282 -19.46 5.00 8.00
CA GLY A 282 -18.71 5.31 6.79
C GLY A 282 -19.30 4.70 5.51
N GLY A 283 -18.70 5.07 4.37
CA GLY A 283 -18.99 4.47 3.06
C GLY A 283 -18.14 3.24 2.77
N MET A 284 -18.34 2.63 1.59
CA MET A 284 -17.57 1.46 1.16
C MET A 284 -16.06 1.72 1.22
N ASN A 285 -15.33 0.78 1.79
CA ASN A 285 -13.88 0.73 1.79
C ASN A 285 -13.41 -0.61 1.19
N ASP A 286 -12.49 -0.52 0.22
CA ASP A 286 -12.02 -1.70 -0.51
C ASP A 286 -11.25 -2.69 0.36
N SER A 287 -10.41 -2.20 1.27
CA SER A 287 -9.65 -3.00 2.23
C SER A 287 -10.58 -3.70 3.22
N ALA A 288 -11.47 -2.96 3.88
CA ALA A 288 -12.48 -3.53 4.78
C ALA A 288 -13.29 -4.64 4.07
N THR A 289 -13.72 -4.37 2.83
CA THR A 289 -14.55 -5.31 2.06
C THR A 289 -13.79 -6.58 1.69
N VAL A 290 -12.54 -6.49 1.21
CA VAL A 290 -11.78 -7.69 0.82
C VAL A 290 -11.31 -8.51 2.03
N GLN A 291 -10.99 -7.84 3.15
CA GLN A 291 -10.59 -8.51 4.38
C GLN A 291 -11.75 -9.24 5.03
N ALA A 292 -12.93 -8.62 5.09
CA ALA A 292 -14.16 -9.31 5.47
C ALA A 292 -14.41 -10.55 4.57
N TYR A 293 -14.28 -10.40 3.24
CA TYR A 293 -14.47 -11.51 2.31
C TYR A 293 -13.57 -12.70 2.60
N TYR A 294 -12.25 -12.52 2.61
CA TYR A 294 -11.36 -13.67 2.77
C TYR A 294 -11.43 -14.27 4.17
N SER A 295 -11.76 -13.48 5.21
CA SER A 295 -11.92 -14.01 6.57
C SER A 295 -13.15 -14.91 6.70
N PHE A 296 -14.26 -14.57 6.02
CA PHE A 296 -15.40 -15.48 5.89
C PHE A 296 -15.02 -16.76 5.15
N ILE A 297 -14.23 -16.68 4.08
CA ILE A 297 -13.72 -17.88 3.40
C ILE A 297 -12.85 -18.73 4.34
N ALA A 298 -11.97 -18.11 5.13
CA ALA A 298 -11.15 -18.81 6.12
C ALA A 298 -12.02 -19.57 7.14
N TYR A 299 -13.04 -18.90 7.70
CA TYR A 299 -14.00 -19.50 8.62
C TYR A 299 -14.78 -20.67 7.98
N LEU A 300 -15.32 -20.46 6.78
CA LEU A 300 -16.05 -21.49 6.05
C LEU A 300 -15.17 -22.72 5.77
N ARG A 301 -13.90 -22.52 5.38
CA ARG A 301 -12.96 -23.63 5.17
C ARG A 301 -12.70 -24.40 6.46
N MET A 302 -12.49 -23.71 7.58
CA MET A 302 -12.31 -24.34 8.88
C MET A 302 -13.53 -25.20 9.26
N THR A 303 -14.74 -24.66 9.17
CA THR A 303 -15.98 -25.40 9.51
C THR A 303 -16.23 -26.60 8.60
N GLN A 304 -15.66 -26.60 7.38
CA GLN A 304 -15.71 -27.70 6.43
C GLN A 304 -14.55 -28.70 6.58
N GLY A 305 -13.63 -28.49 7.52
CA GLY A 305 -12.44 -29.33 7.69
C GLY A 305 -11.44 -29.23 6.53
N ARG A 306 -11.46 -28.13 5.78
CA ARG A 306 -10.50 -27.85 4.71
C ARG A 306 -9.24 -27.19 5.27
N THR A 307 -8.18 -27.13 4.46
CA THR A 307 -6.92 -26.49 4.85
C THR A 307 -7.11 -24.98 5.13
N PRO A 308 -6.22 -24.36 5.93
CA PRO A 308 -6.23 -22.92 6.13
C PRO A 308 -6.22 -22.13 4.82
N LEU A 309 -6.76 -20.91 4.82
CA LEU A 309 -6.91 -20.06 3.63
C LEU A 309 -5.61 -19.93 2.81
N LEU A 310 -4.47 -19.74 3.49
CA LEU A 310 -3.17 -19.55 2.87
C LEU A 310 -2.37 -20.85 2.66
N ILE A 311 -3.00 -22.01 2.88
CA ILE A 311 -2.53 -23.30 2.36
C ILE A 311 -3.33 -23.59 1.10
N LEU A 312 -2.76 -23.20 -0.03
CA LEU A 312 -3.46 -23.09 -1.32
C LEU A 312 -3.74 -24.48 -1.90
N ASP A 313 -5.00 -24.72 -2.25
CA ASP A 313 -5.42 -25.97 -2.88
C ASP A 313 -4.70 -26.08 -4.25
N ARG A 314 -3.80 -27.05 -4.41
CA ARG A 314 -3.15 -27.28 -5.69
C ARG A 314 -4.21 -27.78 -6.68
N GLN A 315 -4.33 -27.11 -7.82
CA GLN A 315 -5.09 -27.67 -8.94
C GLN A 315 -4.49 -29.04 -9.27
N PRO A 316 -5.29 -30.11 -9.43
CA PRO A 316 -4.77 -31.37 -9.90
C PRO A 316 -4.06 -31.11 -11.23
N GLU A 317 -2.76 -31.42 -11.30
CA GLU A 317 -2.07 -31.51 -12.58
C GLU A 317 -2.89 -32.50 -13.42
N PRO A 318 -3.26 -32.19 -14.67
CA PRO A 318 -4.01 -33.13 -15.48
C PRO A 318 -3.21 -34.42 -15.53
N GLU A 319 -3.76 -35.51 -14.96
CA GLU A 319 -3.10 -36.81 -14.96
C GLU A 319 -2.72 -37.12 -16.40
N LEU A 320 -1.41 -37.08 -16.68
CA LEU A 320 -0.90 -37.61 -17.94
C LEU A 320 -1.41 -39.05 -18.01
N PRO A 321 -2.05 -39.47 -19.13
CA PRO A 321 -2.60 -40.80 -19.22
C PRO A 321 -1.47 -41.78 -18.90
N VAL A 322 -1.69 -42.59 -17.86
CA VAL A 322 -0.78 -43.66 -17.47
C VAL A 322 -0.49 -44.47 -18.72
N GLN A 323 0.73 -44.34 -19.25
CA GLN A 323 1.19 -45.22 -20.30
C GLN A 323 1.24 -46.61 -19.65
N THR A 324 0.27 -47.43 -20.01
CA THR A 324 0.29 -48.85 -19.69
C THR A 324 1.37 -49.47 -20.55
N GLU A 325 2.59 -49.47 -20.03
CA GLU A 325 3.69 -50.29 -20.56
C GLU A 325 3.19 -51.75 -20.64
N PRO A 326 3.34 -52.41 -21.80
CA PRO A 326 2.89 -53.78 -21.95
C PRO A 326 3.68 -54.71 -21.04
N VAL A 327 2.96 -55.45 -20.20
CA VAL A 327 3.49 -56.50 -19.33
C VAL A 327 4.28 -57.51 -20.16
N SER A 328 5.60 -57.52 -19.99
CA SER A 328 6.46 -58.63 -20.43
C SER A 328 6.45 -59.74 -19.36
N PRO A 329 6.46 -61.03 -19.74
CA PRO A 329 6.32 -62.14 -18.80
C PRO A 329 7.53 -62.27 -17.85
N PRO A 330 7.37 -62.94 -16.69
CA PRO A 330 8.37 -62.92 -15.65
C PRO A 330 9.56 -63.82 -16.01
N GLU A 331 10.76 -63.26 -15.96
CA GLU A 331 12.01 -64.02 -15.93
C GLU A 331 12.59 -64.01 -14.51
N ILE A 332 13.15 -65.17 -14.16
CA ILE A 332 13.38 -65.69 -12.82
C ILE A 332 14.57 -64.97 -12.16
N GLN A 333 14.41 -64.65 -10.87
CA GLN A 333 15.50 -64.13 -10.03
C GLN A 333 16.62 -65.17 -9.88
N GLU A 334 17.86 -64.76 -10.16
CA GLU A 334 19.04 -65.41 -9.59
C GLU A 334 19.95 -64.37 -8.92
N THR A 335 20.29 -64.70 -7.69
CA THR A 335 21.01 -63.95 -6.66
C THR A 335 22.53 -63.95 -6.85
N ALA A 336 23.21 -62.83 -6.58
CA ALA A 336 24.56 -62.72 -5.97
C ALA A 336 24.95 -61.23 -5.91
N ALA A 337 25.10 -60.64 -4.73
CA ALA A 337 26.31 -60.58 -3.90
C ALA A 337 27.24 -59.40 -4.25
N ALA A 338 27.73 -58.77 -3.19
CA ALA A 338 28.44 -57.50 -3.13
C ALA A 338 29.76 -57.45 -3.90
N GLU A 339 30.18 -56.25 -4.30
CA GLU A 339 31.56 -55.77 -4.16
C GLU A 339 31.69 -54.25 -4.39
N THR A 340 32.60 -53.65 -3.64
CA THR A 340 33.14 -52.28 -3.71
C THR A 340 34.65 -52.45 -3.52
N PRO A 341 35.58 -51.50 -3.79
CA PRO A 341 35.70 -50.38 -4.76
C PRO A 341 36.96 -50.54 -5.66
N ALA A 342 37.24 -49.58 -6.56
CA ALA A 342 38.56 -48.89 -6.71
C ALA A 342 38.85 -48.28 -8.11
N ALA A 343 39.12 -46.98 -8.08
CA ALA A 343 40.27 -46.23 -8.64
C ALA A 343 40.77 -46.34 -10.12
N SER A 344 40.96 -45.13 -10.67
CA SER A 344 42.11 -44.63 -11.45
C SER A 344 42.19 -44.88 -12.96
N ALA A 345 42.15 -43.80 -13.76
CA ALA A 345 43.34 -43.26 -14.45
C ALA A 345 43.01 -41.98 -15.27
N ALA A 346 44.00 -41.09 -15.35
CA ALA A 346 43.96 -39.72 -15.86
C ALA A 346 44.54 -39.55 -17.28
N ALA A 347 44.23 -38.43 -17.92
CA ALA A 347 45.09 -37.58 -18.79
C ALA A 347 44.25 -36.36 -19.26
N GLN A 348 44.37 -35.14 -18.70
CA GLN A 348 45.37 -34.06 -18.87
C GLN A 348 45.57 -33.49 -20.29
N VAL A 349 45.52 -32.13 -20.35
CA VAL A 349 46.27 -31.13 -21.16
C VAL A 349 45.33 -29.93 -21.45
N SER A 350 45.59 -28.64 -21.24
CA SER A 350 46.63 -27.85 -20.56
C SER A 350 46.12 -26.39 -20.47
N THR A 351 46.52 -25.68 -19.42
CA THR A 351 46.41 -24.22 -19.21
C THR A 351 47.50 -23.46 -20.01
N PRO A 352 47.58 -22.10 -19.99
CA PRO A 352 48.15 -21.40 -18.83
C PRO A 352 47.48 -20.07 -18.45
N GLU A 353 47.57 -19.83 -17.15
CA GLU A 353 47.34 -18.62 -16.39
C GLU A 353 48.64 -17.79 -16.33
N VAL A 354 48.57 -16.47 -16.09
CA VAL A 354 49.63 -15.73 -15.42
C VAL A 354 49.01 -14.73 -14.45
N SER A 355 49.30 -14.94 -13.16
CA SER A 355 49.02 -14.07 -12.03
C SER A 355 50.10 -12.98 -11.89
N GLY A 356 49.75 -11.89 -11.17
CA GLY A 356 50.72 -10.94 -10.63
C GLY A 356 50.13 -10.12 -9.48
N THR A 357 50.47 -10.50 -8.25
CA THR A 357 50.23 -9.76 -7.00
C THR A 357 51.17 -8.56 -6.85
N ALA A 358 50.68 -7.45 -6.29
CA ALA A 358 51.49 -6.47 -5.54
C ALA A 358 50.64 -5.74 -4.49
N ALA A 359 51.26 -5.44 -3.35
CA ALA A 359 50.68 -4.83 -2.16
C ALA A 359 51.01 -3.33 -2.01
N ALA A 360 50.26 -2.68 -1.12
CA ALA A 360 50.52 -1.43 -0.38
C ALA A 360 50.35 -0.07 -1.08
N ALA A 361 49.52 0.81 -0.51
CA ALA A 361 49.96 1.97 0.30
C ALA A 361 48.89 3.09 0.37
N SER A 362 48.75 3.66 1.57
CA SER A 362 48.04 4.90 1.90
C SER A 362 48.64 6.13 1.20
N GLY A 363 47.79 7.03 0.69
CA GLY A 363 48.20 8.39 0.32
C GLY A 363 47.05 9.18 -0.33
N ALA A 364 46.49 10.14 0.41
CA ALA A 364 45.53 11.11 -0.11
C ALA A 364 46.22 12.07 -1.09
N ALA A 365 45.60 12.33 -2.25
CA ALA A 365 45.93 13.45 -3.13
C ALA A 365 44.68 14.34 -3.23
N GLU A 366 44.81 15.57 -2.74
CA GLU A 366 43.78 16.61 -2.74
C GLU A 366 43.52 17.09 -4.18
N VAL A 367 42.27 17.02 -4.63
CA VAL A 367 41.81 17.65 -5.88
C VAL A 367 41.12 18.96 -5.49
N SER A 368 41.71 20.09 -5.89
CA SER A 368 41.15 21.42 -5.63
C SER A 368 40.35 21.91 -6.85
N TYR A 369 39.10 22.34 -6.62
CA TYR A 369 38.25 22.99 -7.61
C TYR A 369 38.26 24.50 -7.40
N THR A 370 38.41 25.27 -8.48
CA THR A 370 38.18 26.72 -8.48
C THR A 370 37.14 27.08 -9.52
N THR A 371 36.05 27.68 -9.06
CA THR A 371 34.96 28.21 -9.89
C THR A 371 35.08 29.73 -9.92
N GLU A 372 35.35 30.33 -11.08
CA GLU A 372 35.25 31.79 -11.26
C GLU A 372 34.00 32.13 -12.07
N ASN A 373 33.04 32.81 -11.42
CA ASN A 373 31.89 33.41 -12.08
C ASN A 373 32.22 34.86 -12.48
N THR A 374 32.24 35.17 -13.77
CA THR A 374 32.31 36.56 -14.24
C THR A 374 30.99 36.95 -14.90
N VAL A 375 30.22 37.83 -14.25
CA VAL A 375 29.03 38.48 -14.83
C VAL A 375 29.44 39.86 -15.33
N THR A 376 29.37 40.07 -16.65
CA THR A 376 29.58 41.39 -17.25
C THR A 376 28.23 41.96 -17.67
N ASP A 377 27.75 42.97 -16.94
CA ASP A 377 26.56 43.74 -17.30
C ASP A 377 26.97 44.91 -18.19
N THR A 378 26.42 44.98 -19.41
CA THR A 378 26.72 46.06 -20.36
C THR A 378 25.46 46.85 -20.63
N THR A 379 25.13 47.82 -19.76
CA THR A 379 24.17 48.87 -20.10
C THR A 379 24.89 50.21 -20.27
N ALA A 380 24.97 50.68 -21.51
CA ALA A 380 25.32 52.06 -21.82
C ALA A 380 24.33 52.64 -22.84
N GLY A 381 23.44 53.49 -22.36
CA GLY A 381 23.02 54.74 -23.02
C GLY A 381 22.10 54.68 -24.25
N THR A 382 20.89 55.21 -24.02
CA THR A 382 20.18 56.25 -24.80
C THR A 382 18.80 55.84 -25.32
N SER A 383 17.82 56.69 -25.00
CA SER A 383 16.40 56.63 -25.30
C SER A 383 16.05 56.25 -26.74
N GLY A 384 15.20 55.24 -26.89
CA GLY A 384 14.53 54.91 -28.14
C GLY A 384 13.80 53.56 -28.05
N THR A 385 12.48 53.59 -28.12
CA THR A 385 11.59 52.43 -28.21
C THR A 385 12.04 51.45 -29.29
N LEU A 386 12.60 50.29 -28.89
CA LEU A 386 12.62 49.06 -29.68
C LEU A 386 12.69 47.83 -28.74
N THR A 387 11.88 46.83 -29.09
CA THR A 387 11.90 45.45 -28.60
C THR A 387 13.29 44.83 -28.64
N ALA A 388 13.81 44.41 -27.49
CA ALA A 388 14.99 43.55 -27.38
C ALA A 388 14.77 42.50 -26.28
N SER A 389 14.76 41.22 -26.66
CA SER A 389 14.89 40.11 -25.70
C SER A 389 16.34 40.08 -25.21
N ALA A 390 16.57 40.36 -23.93
CA ALA A 390 17.86 40.10 -23.33
C ALA A 390 18.04 38.58 -23.19
N ALA A 391 18.89 37.99 -24.03
CA ALA A 391 19.38 36.64 -23.82
C ALA A 391 20.63 36.75 -22.94
N GLN A 392 20.63 36.15 -21.76
CA GLN A 392 21.85 35.95 -20.98
C GLN A 392 22.51 34.65 -21.45
N THR A 393 23.76 34.73 -21.87
CA THR A 393 24.57 33.56 -22.21
C THR A 393 25.52 33.28 -21.04
N VAL A 394 25.31 32.17 -20.35
CA VAL A 394 26.27 31.67 -19.34
C VAL A 394 27.18 30.66 -20.02
N SER A 395 28.49 30.92 -20.01
CA SER A 395 29.50 30.01 -20.59
C SER A 395 30.33 29.41 -19.46
N PHE A 396 30.39 28.08 -19.36
CA PHE A 396 31.29 27.38 -18.44
C PHE A 396 32.53 26.88 -19.20
N THR A 397 33.73 27.16 -18.68
CA THR A 397 34.99 26.62 -19.20
C THR A 397 35.66 25.80 -18.11
N VAL A 398 35.73 24.48 -18.28
CA VAL A 398 36.48 23.59 -17.38
C VAL A 398 37.87 23.36 -17.97
N THR A 399 38.91 23.72 -17.24
CA THR A 399 40.31 23.44 -17.61
C THR A 399 40.87 22.39 -16.67
N LEU A 400 41.22 21.22 -17.22
CA LEU A 400 41.91 20.16 -16.48
C LEU A 400 43.42 20.33 -16.66
N THR A 401 44.16 20.40 -15.56
CA THR A 401 45.63 20.41 -15.59
C THR A 401 46.14 19.19 -14.85
N SER A 402 46.76 18.25 -15.56
CA SER A 402 47.56 17.18 -14.93
C SER A 402 49.03 17.62 -14.86
N ALA A 403 49.68 17.31 -13.74
CA ALA A 403 51.12 17.48 -13.59
C ALA A 403 51.83 16.26 -14.18
N GLU A 404 51.89 16.18 -15.51
CA GLU A 404 53.02 15.72 -16.34
C GLU A 404 52.53 15.49 -17.78
N GLN A 405 53.15 16.22 -18.72
CA GLN A 405 52.99 16.17 -20.18
C GLN A 405 51.70 16.74 -20.81
N SER A 406 51.84 17.99 -21.26
CA SER A 406 51.39 18.56 -22.55
C SER A 406 49.95 18.28 -23.03
N GLY A 407 49.02 19.10 -22.53
CA GLY A 407 48.03 19.85 -23.31
C GLY A 407 47.12 19.09 -24.30
N THR A 408 45.91 18.75 -23.87
CA THR A 408 44.75 18.59 -24.76
C THR A 408 43.50 19.14 -24.08
N THR A 409 42.92 20.20 -24.65
CA THR A 409 41.64 20.78 -24.22
C THR A 409 40.50 19.96 -24.84
N VAL A 410 39.61 19.41 -24.03
CA VAL A 410 38.39 18.73 -24.50
C VAL A 410 37.18 19.60 -24.19
N THR A 411 36.49 20.09 -25.23
CA THR A 411 35.22 20.82 -25.11
C THR A 411 34.08 19.81 -25.04
N VAL A 412 33.39 19.72 -23.90
CA VAL A 412 32.14 18.95 -23.78
C VAL A 412 30.95 19.89 -23.99
N ALA A 413 29.92 19.40 -24.68
CA ALA A 413 28.86 20.11 -25.37
C ALA A 413 28.21 21.30 -24.62
N SER A 414 27.90 22.37 -25.36
CA SER A 414 27.10 23.51 -24.90
C SER A 414 25.61 23.26 -25.18
N GLN A 415 24.75 23.35 -24.15
CA GLN A 415 23.30 23.48 -24.35
C GLN A 415 22.88 24.95 -24.17
N VAL A 416 22.04 25.43 -25.10
CA VAL A 416 21.43 26.77 -25.06
C VAL A 416 20.07 26.64 -24.37
N ILE A 417 19.97 27.06 -23.11
CA ILE A 417 18.68 27.18 -22.42
C ILE A 417 18.05 28.51 -22.85
N THR A 418 16.94 28.44 -23.60
CA THR A 418 16.15 29.62 -23.97
C THR A 418 14.93 29.70 -23.04
N SER A 419 15.01 30.48 -21.97
CA SER A 419 13.84 30.77 -21.13
C SER A 419 12.95 31.80 -21.83
N HIS A 420 11.76 31.40 -22.29
CA HIS A 420 10.74 32.34 -22.75
C HIS A 420 10.07 33.01 -21.56
N ILE A 421 10.50 34.22 -21.19
CA ILE A 421 9.72 35.07 -20.29
C ILE A 421 8.51 35.58 -21.07
N HIS A 422 7.36 34.93 -20.87
CA HIS A 422 6.07 35.46 -21.30
C HIS A 422 5.62 36.48 -20.26
N ASN A 423 5.76 37.76 -20.60
CA ASN A 423 5.07 38.81 -19.86
C ASN A 423 3.61 38.78 -20.33
N LYS A 424 2.65 38.33 -19.51
CA LYS A 424 1.23 38.40 -19.87
C LYS A 424 0.33 38.82 -18.72
N SER A 425 -0.52 39.79 -19.06
CA SER A 425 -1.57 40.42 -18.27
C SER A 425 -2.54 39.43 -17.63
N GLY A 426 -2.79 39.59 -16.34
CA GLY A 426 -3.79 38.82 -15.58
C GLY A 426 -5.22 39.07 -16.06
N GLY A 427 -5.73 38.21 -16.93
CA GLY A 427 -7.14 38.13 -17.30
C GLY A 427 -7.59 36.68 -17.28
N SER A 428 -8.68 36.39 -16.56
CA SER A 428 -9.30 35.05 -16.47
C SER A 428 -9.51 34.45 -17.87
N TYR A 429 -9.23 33.16 -18.05
CA TYR A 429 -9.46 32.44 -19.32
C TYR A 429 -10.95 32.15 -19.56
N LYS A 430 -11.77 32.18 -18.51
CA LYS A 430 -13.19 31.78 -18.55
C LYS A 430 -14.02 32.61 -19.55
N PRO A 431 -13.90 33.94 -19.66
CA PRO A 431 -14.59 34.74 -20.67
C PRO A 431 -14.24 34.35 -22.12
N TRP A 432 -12.98 34.01 -22.39
CA TRP A 432 -12.55 33.57 -23.73
C TRP A 432 -13.06 32.16 -24.05
N ALA A 433 -12.96 31.22 -23.12
CA ALA A 433 -13.43 29.86 -23.31
C ALA A 433 -14.97 29.81 -23.53
N VAL A 434 -15.73 30.62 -22.79
CA VAL A 434 -17.18 30.78 -23.00
C VAL A 434 -17.48 31.40 -24.38
N ALA A 435 -16.69 32.37 -24.84
CA ALA A 435 -16.83 32.95 -26.18
C ALA A 435 -16.57 31.91 -27.29
N VAL A 436 -15.61 31.01 -27.11
CA VAL A 436 -15.31 29.93 -28.07
C VAL A 436 -16.45 28.91 -28.16
N VAL A 437 -16.98 28.45 -27.03
CA VAL A 437 -18.09 27.48 -27.00
C VAL A 437 -19.37 28.08 -27.60
N THR A 438 -19.66 29.35 -27.29
CA THR A 438 -20.82 30.06 -27.86
C THR A 438 -20.66 30.31 -29.36
N ALA A 439 -19.46 30.65 -29.84
CA ALA A 439 -19.17 30.78 -31.27
C ALA A 439 -19.30 29.44 -32.01
N ALA A 440 -18.79 28.35 -31.44
CA ALA A 440 -18.92 27.01 -32.02
C ALA A 440 -20.39 26.57 -32.12
N ALA A 441 -21.20 26.85 -31.09
CA ALA A 441 -22.64 26.61 -31.11
C ALA A 441 -23.34 27.44 -32.22
N ALA A 442 -22.99 28.71 -32.38
CA ALA A 442 -23.52 29.56 -33.45
C ALA A 442 -23.16 29.03 -34.85
N VAL A 443 -21.92 28.58 -35.06
CA VAL A 443 -21.47 27.97 -36.32
C VAL A 443 -22.23 26.68 -36.61
N MET A 444 -22.42 25.81 -35.60
CA MET A 444 -23.22 24.58 -35.75
C MET A 444 -24.68 24.88 -36.11
N ILE A 445 -25.27 25.92 -35.52
CA ILE A 445 -26.62 26.39 -35.87
C ILE A 445 -26.67 26.86 -37.34
N LEU A 446 -25.67 27.62 -37.80
CA LEU A 446 -25.57 28.07 -39.20
C LEU A 446 -25.40 26.90 -40.19
N ILE A 447 -24.60 25.89 -39.83
CA ILE A 447 -24.43 24.66 -40.63
C ILE A 447 -25.76 23.91 -40.74
N LEU A 448 -26.49 23.75 -39.63
CA LEU A 448 -27.81 23.10 -39.65
C LEU A 448 -28.83 23.87 -40.51
N LEU A 449 -28.76 25.21 -40.51
CA LEU A 449 -29.59 26.06 -41.38
C LEU A 449 -29.21 25.90 -42.87
N ALA A 450 -27.92 25.83 -43.19
CA ALA A 450 -27.40 25.64 -44.55
C ALA A 450 -27.72 24.25 -45.12
N LEU A 451 -27.74 23.22 -44.26
CA LEU A 451 -28.12 21.85 -44.61
C LEU A 451 -29.64 21.64 -44.66
N GLY A 452 -30.46 22.69 -44.49
CA GLY A 452 -31.92 22.61 -44.53
C GLY A 452 -32.56 21.89 -43.32
N LYS A 453 -31.76 21.50 -42.31
CA LYS A 453 -32.19 20.75 -41.12
C LYS A 453 -32.79 21.68 -40.05
N ARG A 454 -33.84 22.43 -40.42
CA ARG A 454 -34.50 23.46 -39.60
C ARG A 454 -35.42 22.93 -38.48
N SER A 455 -35.13 21.76 -37.93
CA SER A 455 -35.91 21.21 -36.82
C SER A 455 -35.57 21.95 -35.53
N TRP A 456 -36.58 22.49 -34.86
CA TRP A 456 -36.44 23.15 -33.56
C TRP A 456 -35.69 22.28 -32.53
N LYS A 457 -35.89 20.96 -32.59
CA LYS A 457 -35.22 19.98 -31.70
C LYS A 457 -33.70 19.98 -31.87
N ASN A 458 -33.17 20.24 -33.07
CA ASN A 458 -31.73 20.27 -33.33
C ASN A 458 -31.09 21.53 -32.74
N PHE A 459 -31.78 22.67 -32.85
CA PHE A 459 -31.32 23.93 -32.25
C PHE A 459 -31.37 23.86 -30.72
N ALA A 460 -32.42 23.26 -30.15
CA ALA A 460 -32.51 23.02 -28.71
C ALA A 460 -31.38 22.10 -28.22
N ALA A 461 -31.06 21.03 -28.94
CA ALA A 461 -29.96 20.13 -28.58
C ALA A 461 -28.59 20.83 -28.59
N VAL A 462 -28.31 21.65 -29.61
CA VAL A 462 -27.07 22.45 -29.66
C VAL A 462 -27.02 23.46 -28.52
N GLY A 463 -28.14 24.10 -28.18
CA GLY A 463 -28.24 25.02 -27.04
C GLY A 463 -27.98 24.33 -25.69
N VAL A 464 -28.53 23.14 -25.47
CA VAL A 464 -28.31 22.36 -24.24
C VAL A 464 -26.85 21.92 -24.11
N LEU A 465 -26.25 21.44 -25.19
CA LEU A 465 -24.84 21.04 -25.19
C LEU A 465 -23.90 22.22 -24.95
N ALA A 466 -24.18 23.37 -25.54
CA ALA A 466 -23.42 24.60 -25.30
C ALA A 466 -23.56 25.07 -23.84
N ALA A 467 -24.77 25.01 -23.29
CA ALA A 467 -25.02 25.34 -21.88
C ALA A 467 -24.29 24.39 -20.92
N ALA A 468 -24.28 23.09 -21.21
CA ALA A 468 -23.53 22.10 -20.44
C ALA A 468 -22.02 22.34 -20.50
N GLY A 469 -21.47 22.64 -21.69
CA GLY A 469 -20.05 22.98 -21.86
C GLY A 469 -19.65 24.26 -21.13
N VAL A 470 -20.50 25.29 -21.16
CA VAL A 470 -20.30 26.53 -20.38
C VAL A 470 -20.40 26.25 -18.89
N ALA A 471 -21.35 25.43 -18.45
CA ALA A 471 -21.48 25.04 -17.04
C ALA A 471 -20.23 24.31 -16.55
N VAL A 472 -19.66 23.38 -17.32
CA VAL A 472 -18.39 22.73 -16.97
C VAL A 472 -17.26 23.76 -16.84
N ILE A 473 -17.11 24.69 -17.79
CA ILE A 473 -16.07 25.73 -17.74
C ILE A 473 -16.24 26.69 -16.54
N VAL A 474 -17.48 26.98 -16.14
CA VAL A 474 -17.77 27.86 -15.00
C VAL A 474 -17.60 27.13 -13.66
N LEU A 475 -17.99 25.86 -13.60
CA LEU A 475 -18.00 25.04 -12.38
C LEU A 475 -16.67 24.34 -12.10
N THR A 476 -15.78 24.23 -13.08
CA THR A 476 -14.44 23.67 -12.89
C THR A 476 -13.41 24.80 -12.80
N ASP A 477 -12.53 24.71 -11.81
CA ASP A 477 -11.35 25.59 -11.72
C ASP A 477 -10.15 24.85 -12.31
N ILE A 478 -10.08 24.83 -13.64
CA ILE A 478 -8.99 24.17 -14.36
C ILE A 478 -7.81 25.13 -14.33
N ARG A 479 -6.85 24.86 -13.46
CA ARG A 479 -5.55 25.54 -13.40
C ARG A 479 -4.53 24.70 -14.16
N SER A 480 -3.61 25.34 -14.88
CA SER A 480 -2.43 24.61 -15.34
C SER A 480 -1.57 24.22 -14.12
N PRO A 481 -0.70 23.20 -14.21
CA PRO A 481 0.25 22.90 -13.14
C PRO A 481 1.02 24.15 -12.70
N GLU A 482 1.44 24.99 -13.65
CA GLU A 482 2.14 26.23 -13.37
C GLU A 482 1.27 27.23 -12.59
N ASP A 483 -0.01 27.38 -12.94
CA ASP A 483 -0.96 28.25 -12.21
C ASP A 483 -1.30 27.69 -10.81
N TYR A 484 -1.27 26.37 -10.63
CA TYR A 484 -1.51 25.70 -9.35
C TYR A 484 -0.35 25.90 -8.37
N TYR A 485 0.89 25.86 -8.88
CA TYR A 485 2.14 25.89 -8.10
C TYR A 485 2.80 27.29 -7.98
N THR A 486 2.17 28.36 -8.46
CA THR A 486 2.74 29.74 -8.41
C THR A 486 1.88 30.75 -7.64
N SER A 487 0.81 30.28 -6.99
CA SER A 487 -0.08 31.13 -6.20
C SER A 487 0.39 31.20 -4.75
N THR A 488 0.85 32.36 -4.27
CA THR A 488 0.99 32.57 -2.81
C THR A 488 -0.39 32.41 -2.16
N VAL A 489 -0.54 31.43 -1.27
CA VAL A 489 -1.80 31.19 -0.56
C VAL A 489 -1.91 32.20 0.58
N THR A 490 -2.73 33.24 0.43
CA THR A 490 -3.06 34.17 1.51
C THR A 490 -4.43 33.82 2.07
N LYS A 491 -4.55 33.60 3.39
CA LYS A 491 -5.82 33.25 4.04
C LYS A 491 -6.45 34.49 4.65
N GLU A 492 -7.57 34.96 4.08
CA GLU A 492 -8.26 36.17 4.57
C GLU A 492 -8.82 36.02 6.01
N ASN A 493 -8.98 34.79 6.50
CA ASN A 493 -9.47 34.47 7.85
C ASN A 493 -8.40 33.72 8.68
N ALA A 494 -7.13 34.09 8.54
CA ALA A 494 -6.07 33.48 9.36
C ALA A 494 -6.35 33.69 10.86
N VAL A 495 -6.27 32.61 11.64
CA VAL A 495 -6.47 32.59 13.10
C VAL A 495 -5.17 32.38 13.88
N GLY A 496 -4.07 32.08 13.18
CA GLY A 496 -2.73 31.93 13.76
C GLY A 496 -1.70 31.56 12.70
N THR A 497 -0.50 31.22 13.18
CA THR A 497 0.65 30.82 12.35
C THR A 497 1.27 29.53 12.89
N VAL A 498 1.70 28.66 11.98
CA VAL A 498 2.49 27.46 12.27
C VAL A 498 3.82 27.52 11.51
N THR A 499 4.83 26.79 11.99
CA THR A 499 6.05 26.56 11.22
C THR A 499 6.01 25.19 10.57
N MET A 500 6.57 25.05 9.36
CA MET A 500 6.76 23.74 8.73
C MET A 500 8.13 23.60 8.09
N THR A 501 8.72 22.41 8.22
CA THR A 501 9.99 21.99 7.59
C THR A 501 9.78 20.65 6.88
N ILE A 502 10.46 20.42 5.74
CA ILE A 502 10.43 19.13 5.02
C ILE A 502 11.88 18.67 4.80
N ARG A 503 12.22 17.47 5.30
CA ARG A 503 13.59 16.94 5.29
C ARG A 503 13.66 15.48 4.84
N CYS A 504 14.76 15.12 4.20
CA CYS A 504 15.09 13.77 3.76
C CYS A 504 16.50 13.33 4.18
N ASP A 505 16.91 13.67 5.41
CA ASP A 505 18.26 13.43 5.92
C ASP A 505 18.71 11.96 5.84
N THR A 506 17.78 11.03 5.98
CA THR A 506 18.03 9.57 5.99
C THR A 506 18.50 9.03 4.64
N ILE A 507 18.32 9.80 3.57
CA ILE A 507 18.70 9.44 2.20
C ILE A 507 19.64 10.48 1.56
N LYS A 508 20.12 11.48 2.30
CA LYS A 508 20.96 12.57 1.73
C LYS A 508 22.26 12.10 1.07
N ASP A 509 22.77 10.95 1.50
CA ASP A 509 24.00 10.35 0.98
C ASP A 509 23.74 9.46 -0.27
N GLU A 510 22.47 9.26 -0.68
CA GLU A 510 22.07 8.44 -1.84
C GLU A 510 22.21 9.20 -3.17
N GLN A 511 23.34 9.89 -3.34
CA GLN A 511 23.64 10.79 -4.47
C GLN A 511 23.96 10.05 -5.77
N ASP A 512 24.16 8.73 -5.71
CA ASP A 512 24.34 7.86 -6.89
C ASP A 512 23.00 7.23 -7.35
N SER A 513 21.89 7.52 -6.67
CA SER A 513 20.56 6.98 -7.04
C SER A 513 19.99 7.70 -8.28
N GLU A 514 19.03 7.06 -8.95
CA GLU A 514 18.29 7.68 -10.05
C GLU A 514 17.46 8.92 -9.63
N TYR A 515 17.38 9.17 -8.32
CA TYR A 515 16.59 10.23 -7.70
C TYR A 515 17.46 11.34 -7.09
N ALA A 516 18.77 11.32 -7.32
CA ALA A 516 19.72 12.28 -6.76
C ALA A 516 19.32 13.75 -7.02
N GLU A 517 18.67 14.04 -8.16
CA GLU A 517 18.15 15.38 -8.49
C GLU A 517 17.14 15.91 -7.44
N TYR A 518 16.46 15.01 -6.73
CA TYR A 518 15.42 15.34 -5.75
C TYR A 518 15.90 15.26 -4.29
N ILE A 519 17.19 14.97 -4.08
CA ILE A 519 17.80 14.79 -2.75
C ILE A 519 18.81 15.92 -2.51
N PRO A 520 18.44 16.98 -1.79
CA PRO A 520 19.37 18.04 -1.40
C PRO A 520 20.57 17.49 -0.62
N GLU A 521 21.77 18.04 -0.83
CA GLU A 521 23.00 17.59 -0.15
C GLU A 521 22.91 17.70 1.38
N ASP A 522 22.19 18.70 1.88
CA ASP A 522 21.94 18.92 3.30
C ASP A 522 20.64 18.24 3.81
N GLY A 523 19.92 17.54 2.92
CA GLY A 523 18.66 16.89 3.22
C GLY A 523 17.47 17.83 3.38
N VAL A 524 17.61 19.14 3.16
CA VAL A 524 16.53 20.12 3.40
C VAL A 524 15.76 20.42 2.11
N ILE A 525 14.53 19.91 2.02
CA ILE A 525 13.64 20.15 0.87
C ILE A 525 12.88 21.47 1.05
N LEU A 526 12.43 21.74 2.28
CA LEU A 526 11.81 23.00 2.67
C LEU A 526 12.38 23.43 4.02
N GLU A 527 13.07 24.56 4.04
CA GLU A 527 13.52 25.25 5.25
C GLU A 527 12.34 25.62 6.16
N THR A 528 12.59 25.78 7.45
CA THR A 528 11.55 26.19 8.41
C THR A 528 10.87 27.47 7.95
N THR A 529 9.59 27.34 7.60
CA THR A 529 8.80 28.40 6.97
C THR A 529 7.48 28.60 7.70
N ASP A 530 7.07 29.87 7.85
CA ASP A 530 5.80 30.24 8.46
C ASP A 530 4.64 30.07 7.48
N PHE A 531 3.55 29.45 7.96
CA PHE A 531 2.29 29.34 7.25
C PHE A 531 1.14 29.85 8.11
N GLU A 532 0.31 30.73 7.53
CA GLU A 532 -0.95 31.13 8.14
C GLU A 532 -1.98 29.99 8.02
N PHE A 533 -2.79 29.80 9.06
CA PHE A 533 -3.87 28.82 9.05
C PHE A 533 -5.21 29.43 9.47
N ALA A 534 -6.31 28.89 8.94
CA ALA A 534 -7.68 29.21 9.31
C ALA A 534 -8.24 28.14 10.26
N GLU A 535 -9.31 28.47 10.98
CA GLU A 535 -9.94 27.53 11.92
C GLU A 535 -10.36 26.23 11.20
N GLY A 536 -9.88 25.09 11.72
CA GLY A 536 -10.15 23.76 11.16
C GLY A 536 -9.16 23.27 10.10
N ASP A 537 -8.10 24.03 9.80
CA ASP A 537 -7.02 23.54 8.94
C ASP A 537 -6.26 22.38 9.60
N SER A 538 -5.93 21.37 8.80
CA SER A 538 -5.12 20.22 9.24
C SER A 538 -3.67 20.32 8.78
N VAL A 539 -2.80 19.46 9.30
CA VAL A 539 -1.40 19.35 8.84
C VAL A 539 -1.33 19.12 7.32
N TYR A 540 -2.23 18.31 6.76
CA TYR A 540 -2.33 18.09 5.32
C TYR A 540 -2.69 19.36 4.53
N THR A 541 -3.57 20.23 5.08
CA THR A 541 -3.86 21.53 4.47
C THR A 541 -2.60 22.39 4.39
N ILE A 542 -1.80 22.42 5.46
CA ILE A 542 -0.52 23.17 5.49
C ILE A 542 0.49 22.60 4.49
N LEU A 543 0.62 21.28 4.39
CA LEU A 543 1.45 20.62 3.37
C LEU A 543 1.02 21.03 1.95
N THR A 544 -0.28 21.05 1.70
CA THR A 544 -0.83 21.44 0.39
C THR A 544 -0.61 22.92 0.09
N ASP A 545 -0.64 23.80 1.11
CA ASP A 545 -0.30 25.22 0.98
C ASP A 545 1.17 25.42 0.63
N ALA A 546 2.07 24.69 1.29
CA ALA A 546 3.49 24.70 0.97
C ALA A 546 3.78 24.16 -0.43
N ALA A 547 3.16 23.04 -0.79
CA ALA A 547 3.28 22.47 -2.13
C ALA A 547 2.93 23.50 -3.21
N ARG A 548 1.81 24.23 -3.03
CA ARG A 548 1.39 25.29 -3.94
C ARG A 548 2.27 26.54 -3.93
N THR A 549 2.82 26.90 -2.77
CA THR A 549 3.63 28.11 -2.61
C THR A 549 5.04 27.94 -3.15
N PHE A 550 5.62 26.75 -2.97
CA PHE A 550 7.01 26.44 -3.31
C PHE A 550 7.15 25.54 -4.54
N GLY A 551 6.05 25.15 -5.17
CA GLY A 551 6.06 24.27 -6.33
C GLY A 551 6.53 22.84 -6.03
N LEU A 552 6.31 22.37 -4.80
CA LEU A 552 6.70 21.02 -4.41
C LEU A 552 5.67 20.02 -4.93
N GLN A 553 6.15 19.02 -5.66
CA GLN A 553 5.30 17.90 -6.05
C GLN A 553 4.89 17.13 -4.79
N THR A 554 3.60 16.81 -4.70
CA THR A 554 3.06 15.94 -3.65
C THR A 554 2.13 14.91 -4.29
N ASP A 555 2.14 13.69 -3.78
CA ASP A 555 1.16 12.66 -4.09
C ASP A 555 0.55 12.15 -2.79
N SER A 556 -0.76 12.05 -2.78
CA SER A 556 -1.53 11.63 -1.62
C SER A 556 -2.71 10.78 -2.04
N ARG A 557 -2.95 9.70 -1.30
CA ARG A 557 -4.09 8.80 -1.48
C ARG A 557 -5.09 9.04 -0.34
N GLY A 558 -6.38 8.96 -0.66
CA GLY A 558 -7.47 9.23 0.29
C GLY A 558 -8.27 10.48 -0.06
N GLY A 559 -9.51 10.55 0.42
CA GLY A 559 -10.38 11.70 0.20
C GLY A 559 -10.04 12.87 1.12
N MET A 560 -10.36 14.09 0.71
CA MET A 560 -10.16 15.36 1.44
C MET A 560 -10.86 15.41 2.83
N THR A 561 -11.63 14.37 3.18
CA THR A 561 -12.36 14.19 4.45
C THR A 561 -12.15 12.79 5.09
N GLY A 562 -11.09 12.06 4.70
CA GLY A 562 -10.75 10.73 5.22
C GLY A 562 -9.26 10.58 5.60
N MET A 563 -8.80 9.35 5.84
CA MET A 563 -7.40 9.03 6.13
C MET A 563 -6.50 9.38 4.94
N VAL A 564 -5.98 10.62 4.94
CA VAL A 564 -5.05 11.08 3.92
C VAL A 564 -3.69 10.48 4.17
N TYR A 565 -3.22 9.69 3.20
CA TYR A 565 -1.91 9.08 3.18
C TYR A 565 -1.02 9.82 2.17
N VAL A 566 0.06 10.43 2.64
CA VAL A 566 1.02 11.14 1.77
C VAL A 566 2.03 10.12 1.26
N ALA A 567 1.88 9.74 -0.01
CA ALA A 567 2.70 8.72 -0.66
C ALA A 567 4.03 9.29 -1.19
N GLY A 568 4.11 10.59 -1.47
CA GLY A 568 5.35 11.21 -1.90
C GLY A 568 5.35 12.73 -1.75
N ILE A 569 6.54 13.27 -1.48
CA ILE A 569 6.85 14.70 -1.44
C ILE A 569 8.15 14.89 -2.22
N ASN A 570 8.19 15.90 -3.09
CA ASN A 570 9.33 16.22 -3.93
C ASN A 570 9.84 15.03 -4.75
N TYR A 571 8.94 14.23 -5.33
CA TYR A 571 9.27 13.02 -6.10
C TYR A 571 9.98 11.90 -5.32
N LEU A 572 10.07 12.01 -4.00
CA LEU A 572 10.53 10.94 -3.12
C LEU A 572 9.31 10.22 -2.55
N TYR A 573 9.12 8.96 -2.93
CA TYR A 573 7.93 8.17 -2.60
C TYR A 573 8.17 7.15 -1.49
N GLU A 574 7.09 6.69 -0.86
CA GLU A 574 7.09 5.47 -0.05
C GLU A 574 7.72 4.30 -0.82
N TYR A 575 8.43 3.44 -0.09
CA TYR A 575 9.11 2.24 -0.60
C TYR A 575 10.32 2.46 -1.51
N GLN A 576 10.67 3.72 -1.83
CA GLN A 576 11.72 4.04 -2.79
C GLN A 576 13.12 3.75 -2.27
N PHE A 577 13.36 3.88 -0.96
CA PHE A 577 14.65 3.61 -0.31
C PHE A 577 14.58 2.47 0.73
N GLY A 578 13.60 1.57 0.57
CA GLY A 578 13.34 0.38 1.40
C GLY A 578 11.86 0.23 1.75
N ASP A 579 11.37 -0.96 2.09
CA ASP A 579 9.92 -1.21 2.29
C ASP A 579 9.31 -0.50 3.51
N LEU A 580 10.15 -0.01 4.41
CA LEU A 580 9.76 0.81 5.55
C LEU A 580 10.02 2.30 5.27
N SER A 581 10.48 2.64 4.06
CA SER A 581 10.73 4.01 3.68
C SER A 581 9.45 4.74 3.30
N GLY A 582 9.37 6.00 3.69
CA GLY A 582 8.20 6.83 3.44
C GLY A 582 8.24 8.12 4.24
N TRP A 583 7.14 8.86 4.16
CA TRP A 583 6.99 10.14 4.84
C TRP A 583 6.26 9.96 6.17
N ILE A 584 6.90 10.41 7.24
CA ILE A 584 6.24 10.61 8.54
C ILE A 584 6.15 12.10 8.84
N TYR A 585 5.25 12.47 9.74
CA TYR A 585 5.13 13.84 10.20
C TYR A 585 5.15 13.92 11.73
N HIS A 586 5.86 14.93 12.25
CA HIS A 586 5.85 15.28 13.66
C HIS A 586 5.17 16.64 13.85
N VAL A 587 4.54 16.83 15.01
CA VAL A 587 4.09 18.14 15.49
C VAL A 587 4.70 18.37 16.87
N ASN A 588 5.40 19.49 17.03
CA ASN A 588 6.13 19.86 18.24
C ASN A 588 7.12 18.76 18.69
N GLY A 589 7.79 18.12 17.73
CA GLY A 589 8.77 17.05 17.95
C GLY A 589 8.16 15.68 18.30
N VAL A 590 6.84 15.49 18.15
CA VAL A 590 6.16 14.23 18.46
C VAL A 590 5.39 13.73 17.25
N ALA A 591 5.51 12.43 16.92
CA ALA A 591 4.65 11.76 15.95
C ALA A 591 3.21 11.61 16.49
N PRO A 592 2.20 12.28 15.92
CA PRO A 592 0.83 12.17 16.42
C PRO A 592 0.21 10.81 16.11
N SER A 593 -0.72 10.35 16.95
CA SER A 593 -1.44 9.07 16.78
C SER A 593 -2.61 9.12 15.79
N VAL A 594 -2.71 10.18 14.99
CA VAL A 594 -3.79 10.44 14.03
C VAL A 594 -3.19 10.77 12.68
N GLY A 595 -3.97 10.63 11.60
CA GLY A 595 -3.50 10.99 10.25
C GLY A 595 -3.29 12.50 10.07
N CYS A 596 -2.41 12.88 9.14
CA CYS A 596 -2.13 14.30 8.84
C CYS A 596 -3.38 15.10 8.36
N GLY A 597 -4.39 14.41 7.82
CA GLY A 597 -5.68 15.01 7.47
C GLY A 597 -6.60 15.27 8.66
N GLU A 598 -6.37 14.62 9.80
CA GLU A 598 -7.22 14.68 11.00
C GLU A 598 -6.62 15.57 12.10
N TYR A 599 -5.30 15.75 12.11
CA TYR A 599 -4.64 16.64 13.06
C TYR A 599 -4.93 18.11 12.71
N ILE A 600 -5.80 18.76 13.50
CA ILE A 600 -6.12 20.18 13.36
C ILE A 600 -5.04 21.02 14.04
N VAL A 601 -4.42 21.93 13.28
CA VAL A 601 -3.28 22.71 13.76
C VAL A 601 -3.67 23.81 14.74
N SER A 602 -2.76 24.15 15.65
CA SER A 602 -2.90 25.22 16.64
C SER A 602 -1.82 26.29 16.44
N ASP A 603 -2.10 27.52 16.89
CA ASP A 603 -1.15 28.62 16.81
C ASP A 603 0.17 28.29 17.53
N GLY A 604 1.27 28.44 16.81
CA GLY A 604 2.62 28.11 17.27
C GLY A 604 3.05 26.64 17.10
N ASP A 605 2.22 25.77 16.50
CA ASP A 605 2.65 24.40 16.19
C ASP A 605 3.86 24.38 15.24
N ASN A 606 4.83 23.51 15.53
CA ASN A 606 5.95 23.22 14.66
C ASN A 606 5.77 21.87 13.96
N ILE A 607 5.59 21.89 12.64
CA ILE A 607 5.34 20.72 11.80
C ILE A 607 6.63 20.30 11.10
N GLU A 608 6.95 19.01 11.13
CA GLU A 608 8.10 18.46 10.44
C GLU A 608 7.66 17.27 9.59
N TRP A 609 7.94 17.31 8.29
CA TRP A 609 7.84 16.14 7.42
C TRP A 609 9.22 15.54 7.24
N LEU A 610 9.35 14.27 7.58
CA LEU A 610 10.64 13.58 7.61
C LEU A 610 10.55 12.32 6.74
N TYR A 611 11.48 12.19 5.80
CA TYR A 611 11.64 10.95 5.06
C TYR A 611 12.41 9.96 5.92
N THR A 612 11.85 8.79 6.14
CA THR A 612 12.43 7.68 6.89
C THR A 612 12.72 6.52 5.97
N ARG A 613 13.66 5.65 6.33
CA ARG A 613 13.89 4.32 5.75
C ARG A 613 13.38 3.20 6.66
N GLU A 614 13.08 3.50 7.91
CA GLU A 614 12.76 2.55 8.98
C GLU A 614 11.52 2.98 9.78
N VAL A 615 10.46 3.45 9.10
CA VAL A 615 9.18 3.89 9.70
C VAL A 615 9.31 4.82 10.92
N GLY A 616 10.39 5.60 10.97
CA GLY A 616 10.70 6.59 11.99
C GLY A 616 11.82 6.23 12.96
N ASN A 617 12.31 4.98 12.97
CA ASN A 617 13.37 4.54 13.90
C ASN A 617 14.75 5.14 13.60
N ASP A 618 14.94 5.68 12.39
CA ASP A 618 16.15 6.34 11.91
C ASP A 618 16.09 7.87 12.07
N LEU A 619 15.05 8.37 12.73
CA LEU A 619 14.78 9.80 12.97
C LEU A 619 14.89 10.08 14.47
N ASP A 620 16.12 10.26 14.95
CA ASP A 620 16.46 10.64 16.33
C ASP A 620 16.35 12.16 16.58
#